data_AF-A0A2A3T8S8-F1
#
_entry.id   AF-A0A2A3T8S8-F1
#
_cell.length_a   1.000
_cell.length_b   1.000
_cell.length_c   1.000
_cell.angle_alpha   90.00
_cell.angle_beta   90.00
_cell.angle_gamma   90.00
#
_symmetry.space_group_name_H-M   'P 1'
#
loop_
_entity.id
_entity.type
_entity.pdbx_description
1 polymer ?
#
loop_
_entity_poly.entity_id
_entity_poly.type
_entity_poly.pdbx_seq_one_letter_code
_entity_poly.pdbx_strand_id
1 'polypeptide(L)'
;MQIGCHVSISGSIDKAVDNAVERKCSAFQIFTRNPRGWNAKELTKEDIANFKSKLKESKIERLATCAHMPYLPNLASPKVEGFEKSVKTLIDEIERCSQLGIPYLVTHLGSHLGTGEEGGIKRLVEGLSRAGKTSKDVMILLENTAGQKNSVGSDFKQLGEIFNQLKSNKILYSEIILFGKHTYKFNGKLFTWEEYVNNVKTTDGLHQFQLMI
;
A
#
# COMPACT_ATOMS: atom_id res chain seq x y z
N MET A 1 -18.88 -6.07 9.13
CA MET A 1 -17.88 -6.73 8.27
C MET A 1 -17.82 -5.96 6.98
N GLN A 2 -16.63 -5.50 6.58
CA GLN A 2 -16.44 -4.77 5.33
C GLN A 2 -15.87 -5.70 4.27
N ILE A 3 -16.52 -5.81 3.11
CA ILE A 3 -16.14 -6.72 2.04
C ILE A 3 -16.11 -5.96 0.73
N GLY A 4 -15.04 -6.17 -0.03
CA GLY A 4 -14.77 -5.42 -1.23
C GLY A 4 -13.94 -6.17 -2.25
N CYS A 5 -13.68 -5.50 -3.36
CA CYS A 5 -12.70 -5.92 -4.33
C CYS A 5 -11.95 -4.71 -4.88
N HIS A 6 -10.90 -4.98 -5.66
CA HIS A 6 -10.30 -3.95 -6.49
C HIS A 6 -11.25 -3.60 -7.64
N VAL A 7 -11.61 -2.33 -7.78
CA VAL A 7 -12.50 -1.82 -8.84
C VAL A 7 -11.74 -0.91 -9.81
N SER A 8 -12.28 -0.76 -11.01
CA SER A 8 -11.67 0.03 -12.09
C SER A 8 -12.02 1.51 -11.97
N ILE A 9 -11.08 2.38 -12.34
CA ILE A 9 -11.26 3.83 -12.52
C ILE A 9 -11.41 4.22 -14.01
N SER A 10 -11.69 3.25 -14.89
CA SER A 10 -11.80 3.51 -16.33
C SER A 10 -12.91 4.54 -16.64
N GLY A 11 -12.58 5.53 -17.47
CA GLY A 11 -13.45 6.67 -17.79
C GLY A 11 -13.24 7.87 -16.87
N SER A 12 -13.41 7.70 -15.55
CA SER A 12 -13.17 8.73 -14.55
C SER A 12 -13.02 8.11 -13.16
N ILE A 13 -12.36 8.80 -12.24
CA ILE A 13 -12.03 8.22 -10.91
C ILE A 13 -13.27 7.96 -10.05
N ASP A 14 -14.30 8.78 -10.19
CA ASP A 14 -15.56 8.69 -9.46
C ASP A 14 -16.40 7.46 -9.88
N LYS A 15 -16.22 6.94 -11.11
CA LYS A 15 -16.85 5.68 -11.56
C LYS A 15 -16.42 4.46 -10.75
N ALA A 16 -15.30 4.53 -10.03
CA ALA A 16 -14.93 3.47 -9.11
C ALA A 16 -16.00 3.24 -8.02
N VAL A 17 -16.65 4.31 -7.55
CA VAL A 17 -17.72 4.21 -6.56
C VAL A 17 -18.92 3.48 -7.16
N ASP A 18 -19.35 3.86 -8.37
CA ASP A 18 -20.45 3.21 -9.08
C ASP A 18 -20.15 1.72 -9.29
N ASN A 19 -18.92 1.40 -9.72
CA ASN A 19 -18.46 0.03 -9.91
C ASN A 19 -18.49 -0.79 -8.61
N ALA A 20 -18.15 -0.18 -7.47
CA ALA A 20 -18.20 -0.83 -6.17
C ALA A 20 -19.65 -1.09 -5.72
N VAL A 21 -20.54 -0.10 -5.89
CA VAL A 21 -21.97 -0.21 -5.57
C VAL A 21 -22.65 -1.29 -6.42
N GLU A 22 -22.39 -1.32 -7.72
CA GLU A 22 -22.92 -2.33 -8.65
C GLU A 22 -22.52 -3.76 -8.21
N ARG A 23 -21.30 -3.91 -7.70
CA ARG A 23 -20.76 -5.17 -7.17
C ARG A 23 -21.19 -5.47 -5.73
N LYS A 24 -22.05 -4.62 -5.14
CA LYS A 24 -22.54 -4.73 -3.76
C LYS A 24 -21.39 -4.73 -2.74
N CYS A 25 -20.31 -4.03 -3.05
CA CYS A 25 -19.18 -3.88 -2.14
C CYS A 25 -19.53 -2.91 -1.01
N SER A 26 -19.02 -3.20 0.19
CA SER A 26 -19.04 -2.29 1.34
C SER A 26 -17.66 -1.72 1.67
N ALA A 27 -16.63 -2.11 0.90
CA ALA A 27 -15.27 -1.59 0.87
C ALA A 27 -14.73 -1.71 -0.56
N PHE A 28 -13.70 -0.96 -0.95
CA PHE A 28 -13.07 -1.18 -2.25
C PHE A 28 -11.64 -0.64 -2.32
N GLN A 29 -10.86 -1.23 -3.22
CA GLN A 29 -9.53 -0.75 -3.60
C GLN A 29 -9.53 -0.16 -5.02
N ILE A 30 -8.75 0.88 -5.24
CA ILE A 30 -8.47 1.42 -6.59
C ILE A 30 -6.99 1.64 -6.83
N PHE A 31 -6.60 1.76 -8.10
CA PHE A 31 -5.47 2.60 -8.46
C PHE A 31 -5.98 4.02 -8.64
N THR A 32 -5.25 5.04 -8.17
CA THR A 32 -5.66 6.44 -8.40
C THR A 32 -5.23 6.95 -9.79
N ARG A 33 -4.42 6.16 -10.51
CA ARG A 33 -3.86 6.47 -11.85
C ARG A 33 -3.79 5.19 -12.71
N ASN A 34 -3.31 5.32 -13.95
CA ASN A 34 -2.94 4.14 -14.74
C ASN A 34 -1.78 3.38 -14.06
N PRO A 35 -1.94 2.11 -13.66
CA PRO A 35 -0.94 1.38 -12.89
C PRO A 35 0.29 0.96 -13.68
N ARG A 36 0.27 1.11 -15.01
CA ARG A 36 1.32 0.63 -15.94
C ARG A 36 2.31 1.72 -16.37
N GLY A 37 2.11 2.97 -15.96
CA GLY A 37 2.92 4.10 -16.38
C GLY A 37 3.41 4.95 -15.20
N TRP A 38 4.45 5.75 -15.44
CA TRP A 38 4.97 6.71 -14.46
C TRP A 38 4.10 7.97 -14.36
N ASN A 39 3.53 8.40 -15.48
CA ASN A 39 2.75 9.63 -15.55
C ASN A 39 1.34 9.42 -15.00
N ALA A 40 0.90 10.35 -14.15
CA ALA A 40 -0.48 10.45 -13.71
C ALA A 40 -1.12 11.70 -14.32
N LYS A 41 -2.38 11.60 -14.75
CA LYS A 41 -3.18 12.79 -15.05
C LYS A 41 -3.48 13.52 -13.74
N GLU A 42 -3.33 14.83 -13.72
CA GLU A 42 -3.73 15.65 -12.58
C GLU A 42 -5.22 15.45 -12.26
N LEU A 43 -5.55 15.43 -10.96
CA LEU A 43 -6.94 15.43 -10.52
C LEU A 43 -7.49 16.84 -10.64
N THR A 44 -8.57 16.99 -11.40
CA THR A 44 -9.28 18.28 -11.45
C THR A 44 -10.12 18.45 -10.18
N LYS A 45 -10.51 19.70 -9.90
CA LYS A 45 -11.45 19.99 -8.79
C LYS A 45 -12.77 19.24 -8.95
N GLU A 46 -13.21 19.04 -10.19
CA GLU A 46 -14.41 18.29 -10.54
C GLU A 46 -14.25 16.80 -10.24
N ASP A 47 -13.11 16.18 -10.63
CA ASP A 47 -12.81 14.78 -10.31
C ASP A 47 -12.90 14.51 -8.80
N ILE A 48 -12.30 15.40 -8.00
CA ILE A 48 -12.26 15.31 -6.54
C ILE A 48 -13.66 15.46 -5.94
N ALA A 49 -14.43 16.47 -6.40
CA ALA A 49 -15.77 16.73 -5.91
C ALA A 49 -16.72 15.57 -6.23
N ASN A 50 -16.68 15.06 -7.46
CA ASN A 50 -17.53 13.96 -7.93
C ASN A 50 -17.23 12.67 -7.14
N PHE A 51 -15.96 12.31 -6.95
CA PHE A 51 -15.59 11.13 -6.17
C PHE A 51 -16.11 11.23 -4.73
N LYS A 52 -15.90 12.37 -4.06
CA LYS A 52 -16.35 12.58 -2.68
C LYS A 52 -17.87 12.57 -2.54
N SER A 53 -18.60 13.19 -3.47
CA SER A 53 -20.07 13.20 -3.47
C SER A 53 -20.62 11.78 -3.64
N LYS A 54 -20.15 11.06 -4.68
CA LYS A 54 -20.58 9.69 -4.93
C LYS A 54 -20.26 8.76 -3.77
N LEU A 55 -19.06 8.87 -3.18
CA LEU A 55 -18.70 8.05 -2.03
C LEU A 55 -19.68 8.29 -0.86
N LYS A 56 -19.98 9.56 -0.56
CA LYS A 56 -20.95 9.92 0.48
C LYS A 56 -22.36 9.37 0.18
N GLU A 57 -22.81 9.45 -1.06
CA GLU A 57 -24.13 8.97 -1.51
C GLU A 57 -24.23 7.43 -1.48
N SER A 58 -23.13 6.73 -1.78
CA SER A 58 -23.07 5.27 -1.81
C SER A 58 -23.26 4.58 -0.46
N LYS A 59 -23.12 5.33 0.64
CA LYS A 59 -23.06 4.83 2.03
C LYS A 59 -21.89 3.88 2.32
N ILE A 60 -20.93 3.72 1.40
CA ILE A 60 -19.65 3.08 1.70
C ILE A 60 -18.85 4.02 2.59
N GLU A 61 -18.38 3.51 3.73
CA GLU A 61 -17.63 4.33 4.68
C GLU A 61 -16.30 4.79 4.06
N ARG A 62 -15.86 6.01 4.37
CA ARG A 62 -14.57 6.52 3.89
C ARG A 62 -13.39 5.63 4.32
N LEU A 63 -13.46 5.11 5.55
CA LEU A 63 -12.48 4.16 6.09
C LEU A 63 -12.56 2.77 5.45
N ALA A 64 -13.54 2.51 4.58
CA ALA A 64 -13.64 1.29 3.80
C ALA A 64 -12.96 1.39 2.43
N THR A 65 -12.19 2.45 2.18
CA THR A 65 -11.58 2.72 0.88
C THR A 65 -10.06 2.71 0.97
N CYS A 66 -9.40 2.08 0.01
CA CYS A 66 -7.95 2.13 -0.12
C CYS A 66 -7.52 2.37 -1.57
N ALA A 67 -6.35 2.97 -1.71
CA ALA A 67 -5.63 3.07 -2.96
C ALA A 67 -4.45 2.10 -2.97
N HIS A 68 -4.00 1.71 -4.15
CA HIS A 68 -2.80 0.92 -4.33
C HIS A 68 -1.82 1.67 -5.24
N MET A 69 -0.53 1.61 -4.90
CA MET A 69 0.55 2.13 -5.72
C MET A 69 0.58 1.48 -7.11
N PRO A 70 0.97 2.18 -8.19
CA PRO A 70 1.19 1.56 -9.50
C PRO A 70 2.27 0.47 -9.43
N TYR A 71 2.41 -0.34 -10.48
CA TYR A 71 3.31 -1.51 -10.44
C TYR A 71 4.79 -1.18 -10.64
N LEU A 72 5.11 -0.04 -11.28
CA LEU A 72 6.48 0.32 -11.66
C LEU A 72 7.40 0.74 -10.49
N PRO A 73 6.92 1.47 -9.46
CA PRO A 73 7.74 1.82 -8.32
C PRO A 73 8.40 0.62 -7.63
N ASN A 74 9.68 0.78 -7.32
CA ASN A 74 10.47 -0.13 -6.53
C ASN A 74 11.29 0.67 -5.51
N LEU A 75 10.77 0.80 -4.29
CA LEU A 75 11.42 1.52 -3.19
C LEU A 75 12.71 0.84 -2.68
N ALA A 76 12.94 -0.43 -3.03
CA ALA A 76 14.17 -1.14 -2.71
C ALA A 76 15.22 -1.10 -3.85
N SER A 77 14.92 -0.40 -4.95
CA SER A 77 15.77 -0.35 -6.15
C SER A 77 17.18 0.17 -5.82
N PRO A 78 18.25 -0.55 -6.20
CA PRO A 78 19.62 -0.03 -6.10
C PRO A 78 19.95 1.01 -7.16
N LYS A 79 19.12 1.15 -8.21
CA LYS A 79 19.31 2.15 -9.26
C LYS A 79 18.76 3.48 -8.76
N VAL A 80 19.62 4.50 -8.64
CA VAL A 80 19.27 5.84 -8.13
C VAL A 80 18.06 6.42 -8.86
N GLU A 81 18.07 6.43 -10.20
CA GLU A 81 16.95 6.97 -10.98
C GLU A 81 15.63 6.23 -10.70
N GLY A 82 15.67 4.89 -10.65
CA GLY A 82 14.49 4.07 -10.36
C GLY A 82 13.97 4.31 -8.94
N PHE A 83 14.89 4.45 -7.98
CA PHE A 83 14.55 4.75 -6.60
C PHE A 83 13.91 6.13 -6.45
N GLU A 84 14.53 7.19 -6.99
CA GLU A 84 13.98 8.56 -6.90
C GLU A 84 12.62 8.69 -7.61
N LYS A 85 12.45 8.05 -8.78
CA LYS A 85 11.14 7.98 -9.44
C LYS A 85 10.10 7.26 -8.59
N SER A 86 10.49 6.23 -7.86
CA SER A 86 9.60 5.47 -6.97
C SER A 86 9.17 6.30 -5.75
N VAL A 87 10.12 7.01 -5.12
CA VAL A 87 9.85 7.92 -4.00
C VAL A 87 8.92 9.06 -4.44
N LYS A 88 9.22 9.69 -5.58
CA LYS A 88 8.35 10.73 -6.15
C LYS A 88 6.94 10.19 -6.40
N THR A 89 6.84 9.00 -6.98
CA THR A 89 5.56 8.35 -7.25
C THR A 89 4.75 8.11 -5.97
N LEU A 90 5.42 7.66 -4.89
CA LEU A 90 4.79 7.45 -3.60
C LEU A 90 4.28 8.77 -2.99
N ILE A 91 5.08 9.83 -3.03
CA ILE A 91 4.67 11.18 -2.59
C ILE A 91 3.43 11.65 -3.37
N ASP A 92 3.45 11.51 -4.70
CA ASP A 92 2.34 11.89 -5.56
C ASP A 92 1.07 11.06 -5.24
N GLU A 93 1.19 9.76 -4.98
CA GLU A 93 0.03 8.95 -4.56
C GLU A 93 -0.53 9.37 -3.21
N ILE A 94 0.33 9.70 -2.23
CA ILE A 94 -0.12 10.17 -0.90
C ILE A 94 -0.93 11.46 -1.05
N GLU A 95 -0.43 12.40 -1.85
CA GLU A 95 -1.14 13.65 -2.13
C GLU A 95 -2.47 13.42 -2.84
N ARG A 96 -2.51 12.53 -3.84
CA ARG A 96 -3.76 12.16 -4.52
C ARG A 96 -4.77 11.50 -3.57
N CYS A 97 -4.33 10.61 -2.69
CA CYS A 97 -5.18 9.98 -1.68
C CYS A 97 -5.75 11.04 -0.74
N SER A 98 -4.92 11.97 -0.27
CA SER A 98 -5.32 13.12 0.55
C SER A 98 -6.40 13.96 -0.14
N GLN A 99 -6.19 14.32 -1.42
CA GLN A 99 -7.15 15.07 -2.21
C GLN A 99 -8.50 14.35 -2.35
N LEU A 100 -8.48 13.05 -2.62
CA LEU A 100 -9.68 12.22 -2.76
C LEU A 100 -10.35 11.89 -1.41
N GLY A 101 -9.63 12.04 -0.30
CA GLY A 101 -10.07 11.64 1.04
C GLY A 101 -9.92 10.15 1.32
N ILE A 102 -9.13 9.43 0.51
CA ILE A 102 -8.82 8.01 0.70
C ILE A 102 -7.78 7.89 1.83
N PRO A 103 -8.09 7.20 2.94
CA PRO A 103 -7.23 7.16 4.12
C PRO A 103 -6.03 6.21 4.00
N TYR A 104 -6.02 5.33 3.01
CA TYR A 104 -5.15 4.17 2.97
C TYR A 104 -4.45 4.04 1.62
N LEU A 105 -3.12 3.93 1.62
CA LEU A 105 -2.32 3.72 0.41
C LEU A 105 -1.45 2.46 0.56
N VAL A 106 -1.76 1.43 -0.20
CA VAL A 106 -1.02 0.18 -0.24
C VAL A 106 0.21 0.30 -1.14
N THR A 107 1.34 -0.20 -0.66
CA THR A 107 2.58 -0.33 -1.44
C THR A 107 3.23 -1.69 -1.23
N HIS A 108 3.81 -2.21 -2.30
CA HIS A 108 4.77 -3.31 -2.19
C HIS A 108 6.09 -2.80 -1.61
N LEU A 109 6.85 -3.71 -1.01
CA LEU A 109 8.16 -3.44 -0.41
C LEU A 109 9.30 -3.34 -1.44
N GLY A 110 9.08 -3.89 -2.63
CA GLY A 110 10.01 -3.82 -3.76
C GLY A 110 11.03 -4.96 -3.82
N SER A 111 12.03 -4.78 -4.67
CA SER A 111 13.10 -5.73 -4.93
C SER A 111 14.48 -5.08 -4.89
N HIS A 112 15.43 -5.72 -4.21
CA HIS A 112 16.82 -5.28 -4.14
C HIS A 112 17.64 -5.64 -5.41
N LEU A 113 17.04 -6.32 -6.40
CA LEU A 113 17.67 -6.67 -7.68
C LEU A 113 19.03 -7.39 -7.56
N GLY A 114 19.22 -8.20 -6.52
CA GLY A 114 20.44 -8.97 -6.28
C GLY A 114 21.53 -8.23 -5.49
N THR A 115 21.31 -6.97 -5.08
CA THR A 115 22.29 -6.19 -4.29
C THR A 115 22.26 -6.47 -2.78
N GLY A 116 21.56 -7.51 -2.35
CA GLY A 116 21.37 -7.86 -0.93
C GLY A 116 20.15 -7.22 -0.27
N GLU A 117 19.59 -7.95 0.69
CA GLU A 117 18.37 -7.60 1.42
C GLU A 117 18.57 -6.38 2.32
N GLU A 118 19.67 -6.31 3.06
CA GLU A 118 19.99 -5.21 3.98
C GLU A 118 19.99 -3.84 3.25
N GLY A 119 20.66 -3.78 2.09
CA GLY A 119 20.66 -2.58 1.26
C GLY A 119 19.29 -2.24 0.70
N GLY A 120 18.49 -3.25 0.35
CA GLY A 120 17.09 -3.08 -0.08
C GLY A 120 16.19 -2.52 1.03
N ILE A 121 16.30 -3.05 2.25
CA ILE A 121 15.57 -2.59 3.43
C ILE A 121 15.92 -1.14 3.75
N LYS A 122 17.22 -0.79 3.77
CA LYS A 122 17.67 0.59 4.02
C LYS A 122 17.05 1.59 3.04
N ARG A 123 17.06 1.28 1.74
CA ARG A 123 16.45 2.13 0.71
C ARG A 123 14.93 2.22 0.85
N LEU A 124 14.26 1.09 1.09
CA LEU A 124 12.82 1.05 1.34
C LEU A 124 12.43 1.96 2.50
N VAL A 125 13.10 1.80 3.65
CA VAL A 125 12.88 2.61 4.85
C VAL A 125 13.14 4.09 4.55
N GLU A 126 14.22 4.40 3.84
CA GLU A 126 14.53 5.77 3.43
C GLU A 126 13.42 6.37 2.56
N GLY A 127 12.97 5.66 1.53
CA GLY A 127 11.91 6.11 0.63
C GLY A 127 10.58 6.36 1.35
N LEU A 128 10.18 5.40 2.19
CA LEU A 128 9.00 5.54 3.07
C LEU A 128 9.16 6.70 4.05
N SER A 129 10.37 6.91 4.60
CA SER A 129 10.65 7.98 5.55
C SER A 129 10.54 9.37 4.93
N ARG A 130 10.93 9.50 3.65
CA ARG A 130 10.75 10.74 2.88
C ARG A 130 9.27 10.99 2.60
N ALA A 131 8.57 9.98 2.11
CA ALA A 131 7.17 10.12 1.68
C ALA A 131 6.19 10.25 2.86
N GLY A 132 6.46 9.64 4.00
CA GLY A 132 5.64 9.75 5.21
C GLY A 132 5.57 11.16 5.81
N LYS A 133 6.33 12.13 5.27
CA LYS A 133 6.26 13.54 5.64
C LYS A 133 5.22 14.33 4.82
N THR A 134 4.68 13.74 3.75
CA THR A 134 3.80 14.43 2.80
C THR A 134 2.42 14.73 3.38
N SER A 135 1.78 13.75 4.02
CA SER A 135 0.47 13.92 4.64
C SER A 135 0.34 13.04 5.88
N LYS A 136 -0.40 13.54 6.88
CA LYS A 136 -0.78 12.78 8.08
C LYS A 136 -2.14 12.10 7.96
N ASP A 137 -2.90 12.41 6.91
CA ASP A 137 -4.26 11.91 6.70
C ASP A 137 -4.31 10.59 5.93
N VAL A 138 -3.16 10.17 5.38
CA VAL A 138 -3.01 8.95 4.57
C VAL A 138 -2.01 8.03 5.26
N MET A 139 -2.49 6.84 5.61
CA MET A 139 -1.71 5.76 6.19
C MET A 139 -1.11 4.90 5.06
N ILE A 140 0.20 4.69 5.09
CA ILE A 140 0.90 3.85 4.11
C ILE A 140 0.86 2.40 4.60
N LEU A 141 0.41 1.49 3.75
CA LEU A 141 0.16 0.11 4.10
C LEU A 141 1.14 -0.78 3.37
N LEU A 142 1.93 -1.52 4.14
CA LEU A 142 2.98 -2.36 3.59
C LEU A 142 2.40 -3.72 3.24
N GLU A 143 2.32 -4.02 1.95
CA GLU A 143 1.86 -5.32 1.47
C GLU A 143 3.01 -6.32 1.42
N ASN A 144 2.82 -7.46 2.09
CA ASN A 144 3.74 -8.57 2.02
C ASN A 144 3.71 -9.21 0.62
N THR A 145 4.85 -9.71 0.17
CA THR A 145 4.92 -10.44 -1.10
C THR A 145 5.15 -11.93 -0.86
N ALA A 146 4.78 -12.78 -1.82
CA ALA A 146 4.93 -14.23 -1.70
C ALA A 146 6.40 -14.74 -1.70
N GLY A 147 7.38 -13.84 -1.68
CA GLY A 147 8.82 -14.15 -1.77
C GLY A 147 9.28 -14.36 -3.21
N GLN A 148 9.12 -13.33 -4.06
CA GLN A 148 9.71 -13.36 -5.41
C GLN A 148 11.23 -13.21 -5.33
N LYS A 149 11.96 -13.65 -6.36
CA LYS A 149 13.42 -13.52 -6.38
C LYS A 149 13.83 -12.07 -6.11
N ASN A 150 14.71 -11.89 -5.12
CA ASN A 150 15.22 -10.60 -4.67
C ASN A 150 14.18 -9.66 -4.03
N SER A 151 13.03 -10.13 -3.53
CA SER A 151 12.03 -9.28 -2.85
C SER A 151 12.48 -8.89 -1.45
N VAL A 152 12.08 -7.71 -1.00
CA VAL A 152 12.23 -7.26 0.40
C VAL A 152 10.96 -7.61 1.20
N GLY A 153 11.12 -7.95 2.49
CA GLY A 153 10.03 -8.33 3.40
C GLY A 153 9.38 -9.66 3.03
N SER A 154 10.24 -10.60 2.65
CA SER A 154 9.88 -11.97 2.22
C SER A 154 9.81 -12.98 3.36
N ASP A 155 10.10 -12.54 4.59
CA ASP A 155 9.89 -13.24 5.86
C ASP A 155 9.48 -12.26 6.97
N PHE A 156 8.98 -12.80 8.09
CA PHE A 156 8.53 -12.00 9.23
C PHE A 156 9.66 -11.18 9.87
N LYS A 157 10.89 -11.69 9.87
CA LYS A 157 12.04 -11.02 10.48
C LYS A 157 12.39 -9.74 9.73
N GLN A 158 12.45 -9.81 8.39
CA GLN A 158 12.64 -8.64 7.53
C GLN A 158 11.53 -7.61 7.72
N LEU A 159 10.26 -8.06 7.82
CA LEU A 159 9.15 -7.17 8.14
C LEU A 159 9.38 -6.47 9.49
N GLY A 160 9.65 -7.22 10.56
CA GLY A 160 9.95 -6.65 11.88
C GLY A 160 11.10 -5.64 11.88
N GLU A 161 12.16 -5.91 11.11
CA GLU A 161 13.28 -4.99 10.92
C GLU A 161 12.85 -3.69 10.25
N ILE A 162 12.11 -3.77 9.14
CA ILE A 162 11.58 -2.59 8.42
C ILE A 162 10.77 -1.72 9.38
N PHE A 163 9.86 -2.32 10.15
CA PHE A 163 9.00 -1.57 11.09
C PHE A 163 9.78 -0.93 12.22
N ASN A 164 10.74 -1.65 12.83
CA ASN A 164 11.57 -1.09 13.88
C ASN A 164 12.37 0.14 13.39
N GLN A 165 12.85 0.11 12.14
CA GLN A 165 13.54 1.26 11.55
C GLN A 165 12.57 2.43 11.26
N LEU A 166 11.36 2.17 10.73
CA LEU A 166 10.35 3.21 10.48
C LEU A 166 9.87 3.89 11.77
N LYS A 167 9.66 3.11 12.83
CA LYS A 167 9.27 3.59 14.16
C LYS A 167 10.35 4.51 14.76
N SER A 168 11.61 4.10 14.67
CA SER A 168 12.76 4.91 15.11
C SER A 168 12.82 6.27 14.41
N ASN A 169 12.43 6.31 13.13
CA ASN A 169 12.39 7.54 12.35
C ASN A 169 11.14 8.42 12.61
N LYS A 170 10.25 8.02 13.55
CA LYS A 170 8.97 8.68 13.86
C LYS A 170 8.01 8.79 12.65
N ILE A 171 8.18 7.95 11.63
CA ILE A 171 7.18 7.77 10.57
C ILE A 171 6.22 6.70 11.07
N LEU A 172 5.16 7.13 11.76
CA LEU A 172 4.11 6.22 12.21
C LEU A 172 2.76 6.78 11.81
N TYR A 173 2.29 6.31 10.66
CA TYR A 173 1.00 5.60 10.55
C TYR A 173 1.22 4.56 9.44
N SER A 174 1.95 3.49 9.74
CA SER A 174 2.07 2.35 8.81
C SER A 174 1.50 1.12 9.50
N GLU A 175 0.32 0.70 9.06
CA GLU A 175 -0.20 -0.63 9.38
C GLU A 175 0.20 -1.60 8.26
N ILE A 176 0.30 -2.88 8.59
CA ILE A 176 0.51 -3.92 7.59
C ILE A 176 -0.86 -4.28 7.06
N ILE A 177 -1.14 -4.00 5.79
CA ILE A 177 -2.21 -4.72 5.09
C ILE A 177 -1.61 -5.98 4.51
N LEU A 178 -2.29 -7.09 4.76
CA LEU A 178 -1.94 -8.37 4.18
C LEU A 178 -2.98 -8.74 3.15
N PHE A 179 -2.58 -8.75 1.88
CA PHE A 179 -3.48 -9.20 0.82
C PHE A 179 -3.53 -10.73 0.76
N GLY A 180 -4.69 -11.27 1.13
CA GLY A 180 -5.03 -12.69 1.09
C GLY A 180 -5.24 -13.28 -0.32
N LYS A 181 -4.60 -12.75 -1.37
CA LYS A 181 -4.66 -13.38 -2.70
C LYS A 181 -3.62 -14.47 -2.90
N HIS A 182 -2.54 -14.41 -2.12
CA HIS A 182 -1.63 -15.50 -1.92
C HIS A 182 -1.92 -16.01 -0.52
N THR A 183 -2.43 -17.25 -0.41
CA THR A 183 -2.29 -18.11 0.78
C THR A 183 -1.09 -17.66 1.58
N TYR A 184 -1.19 -17.41 2.88
CA TYR A 184 -0.11 -16.91 3.75
C TYR A 184 1.23 -17.56 3.39
N LYS A 185 1.97 -16.97 2.44
CA LYS A 185 3.08 -17.62 1.76
C LYS A 185 4.26 -16.70 1.87
N PHE A 186 5.26 -17.16 2.59
CA PHE A 186 6.52 -16.45 2.78
C PHE A 186 7.64 -17.40 2.39
N ASN A 187 8.52 -16.95 1.49
CA ASN A 187 9.63 -17.75 0.96
C ASN A 187 9.23 -19.16 0.51
N GLY A 188 8.12 -19.29 -0.23
CA GLY A 188 7.66 -20.59 -0.72
C GLY A 188 6.84 -21.42 0.29
N LYS A 189 6.91 -21.12 1.58
CA LYS A 189 6.21 -21.85 2.65
C LYS A 189 4.80 -21.30 2.87
N LEU A 190 3.81 -22.19 2.94
CA LEU A 190 2.44 -21.88 3.29
C LEU A 190 2.26 -21.90 4.82
N PHE A 191 1.43 -20.99 5.32
CA PHE A 191 1.01 -20.91 6.71
C PHE A 191 -0.52 -20.99 6.77
N THR A 192 -1.06 -21.56 7.83
CA THR A 192 -2.46 -21.37 8.21
C THR A 192 -2.66 -19.95 8.73
N TRP A 193 -3.91 -19.50 8.82
CA TRP A 193 -4.21 -18.18 9.42
C TRP A 193 -3.70 -18.08 10.85
N GLU A 194 -3.87 -19.14 11.66
CA GLU A 194 -3.44 -19.16 13.06
C GLU A 194 -1.92 -19.08 13.20
N GLU A 195 -1.19 -19.89 12.44
CA GLU A 195 0.28 -19.82 12.40
C GLU A 195 0.74 -18.44 11.96
N TYR A 196 0.09 -17.89 10.94
CA TYR A 196 0.43 -16.59 10.41
C TYR A 196 0.24 -15.48 11.45
N VAL A 197 -0.94 -15.40 12.07
CA VAL A 197 -1.27 -14.46 13.14
C VAL A 197 -0.30 -14.62 14.31
N ASN A 198 0.01 -15.86 14.68
CA ASN A 198 0.96 -16.13 15.75
C ASN A 198 2.34 -15.57 15.40
N ASN A 199 2.87 -15.83 14.20
CA ASN A 199 4.15 -15.28 13.76
C ASN A 199 4.16 -13.74 13.77
N VAL A 200 3.08 -13.08 13.32
CA VAL A 200 2.97 -11.61 13.41
C VAL A 200 3.03 -11.15 14.87
N LYS A 201 2.27 -11.80 15.76
CA LYS A 201 2.22 -11.42 17.18
C LYS A 201 3.52 -11.68 17.93
N THR A 202 4.26 -12.73 17.58
CA THR A 202 5.48 -13.15 18.29
C THR A 202 6.76 -12.57 17.71
N THR A 203 6.73 -12.03 16.49
CA THR A 203 7.92 -11.43 15.87
C THR A 203 8.18 -10.05 16.45
N ASP A 204 9.43 -9.80 16.84
CA ASP A 204 9.84 -8.49 17.31
C ASP A 204 9.60 -7.42 16.23
N GLY A 205 9.13 -6.25 16.67
CA GLY A 205 8.71 -5.19 15.76
C GLY A 205 7.36 -5.40 15.06
N LEU A 206 6.67 -6.55 15.21
CA LEU A 206 5.34 -6.84 14.61
C LEU A 206 4.20 -7.03 15.63
N HIS A 207 4.50 -7.03 16.93
CA HIS A 207 3.53 -7.31 18.00
C HIS A 207 2.50 -6.20 18.26
N GLN A 208 2.73 -4.97 17.78
CA GLN A 208 1.84 -3.82 18.00
C GLN A 208 0.76 -3.64 16.91
N PHE A 209 0.62 -4.61 16.00
CA PHE A 209 -0.08 -4.39 14.74
C PHE A 209 -1.51 -4.91 14.76
N GLN A 210 -2.36 -4.18 14.05
CA GLN A 210 -3.70 -4.60 13.69
C GLN A 210 -3.68 -5.22 12.30
N LEU A 211 -4.17 -6.45 12.20
CA LEU A 211 -4.36 -7.12 10.92
C LEU A 211 -5.64 -6.56 10.29
N MET A 212 -5.52 -5.86 9.17
CA MET A 212 -6.66 -5.48 8.35
C MET A 212 -6.92 -6.56 7.29
N ILE A 213 -8.14 -7.10 7.29
CA ILE A 213 -8.64 -8.13 6.36
C ILE A 213 -9.76 -7.53 5.52
#